data_AF-A0A7J8JTP0-F1
#
_entry.id   AF-A0A7J8JTP0-F1
#
_cell.length_a   1.000
_cell.length_b   1.000
_cell.length_c   1.000
_cell.angle_alpha   90.00
_cell.angle_beta   90.00
_cell.angle_gamma   90.00
#
_symmetry.space_group_name_H-M   'P 1'
#
loop_
_entity.id
_entity.type
_entity.pdbx_description
1 polymer ?
#
loop_
_entity_poly.entity_id
_entity_poly.type
_entity_poly.pdbx_seq_one_letter_code
_entity_poly.pdbx_strand_id
1 'polypeptide(L)'
;MQQGRPGKQHVQEPWVCLKNPPSTPMASNNTASIAQARKLVEQLKMEANIDRIKVSKAAADLMAYCEAHAKEDPLLTPVPASENPFREKKFFCAIL
;
A
#
# COMPACT_ATOMS: atom_id res chain seq x y z
N MET A 1 -44.60 -19.84 34.92
CA MET A 1 -43.63 -18.84 34.44
C MET A 1 -42.22 -19.32 34.70
N GLN A 2 -41.56 -19.88 33.69
CA GLN A 2 -40.12 -20.13 33.70
C GLN A 2 -39.62 -19.65 32.34
N GLN A 3 -38.83 -18.59 32.39
CA GLN A 3 -38.34 -17.82 31.25
C GLN A 3 -37.21 -18.57 30.56
N GLY A 4 -37.29 -18.71 29.24
CA GLY A 4 -36.20 -19.24 28.41
C GLY A 4 -35.03 -18.26 28.36
N ARG A 5 -33.82 -18.76 28.63
CA ARG A 5 -32.59 -17.97 28.49
C ARG A 5 -32.30 -17.73 27.00
N PRO A 6 -32.01 -16.50 26.56
CA PRO A 6 -31.61 -16.25 25.18
C PRO A 6 -30.17 -16.70 24.96
N GLY A 7 -29.96 -17.54 23.94
CA GLY A 7 -28.64 -17.96 23.48
C GLY A 7 -27.81 -16.77 23.05
N LYS A 8 -26.63 -16.61 23.64
CA LYS A 8 -25.60 -15.66 23.19
C LYS A 8 -25.18 -16.08 21.78
N GLN A 9 -25.53 -15.28 20.77
CA GLN A 9 -24.88 -15.37 19.47
C GLN A 9 -23.43 -14.96 19.67
N HIS A 10 -22.51 -15.89 19.44
CA HIS A 10 -21.09 -15.65 19.41
C HIS A 10 -20.79 -14.83 18.15
N VAL A 11 -20.70 -13.51 18.31
CA VAL A 11 -20.10 -12.63 17.30
C VAL A 11 -18.63 -13.02 17.21
N GLN A 12 -18.24 -13.56 16.05
CA GLN A 12 -16.87 -13.95 15.77
C GLN A 12 -16.11 -12.70 15.32
N GLU A 13 -15.28 -12.16 16.22
CA GLU A 13 -14.36 -11.05 15.95
C GLU A 13 -13.35 -11.42 14.84
N PRO A 14 -13.08 -10.56 13.85
CA PRO A 14 -12.27 -10.91 12.66
C PRO A 14 -10.75 -10.91 12.91
N TRP A 15 -10.28 -10.82 14.16
CA TRP A 15 -8.86 -10.80 14.51
C TRP A 15 -8.42 -12.11 15.15
N VAL A 16 -8.61 -13.22 14.46
CA VAL A 16 -7.85 -14.44 14.78
C VAL A 16 -6.42 -14.25 14.26
N CYS A 17 -5.53 -13.87 15.17
CA CYS A 17 -4.09 -13.87 14.93
C CYS A 17 -3.69 -15.16 14.21
N LEU A 18 -2.97 -14.95 13.10
CA LEU A 18 -2.38 -15.95 12.23
C LEU A 18 -1.80 -17.11 13.06
N LYS A 19 -2.42 -18.28 12.87
CA LYS A 19 -2.14 -19.53 13.56
C LYS A 19 -0.68 -19.95 13.33
N ASN A 20 0.01 -20.32 14.42
CA ASN A 20 1.41 -20.73 14.45
C ASN A 20 1.79 -21.69 13.29
N PRO A 21 2.95 -21.52 12.63
CA PRO A 21 3.37 -22.40 11.54
C PRO A 21 3.72 -23.82 12.03
N PRO A 22 3.52 -24.86 11.19
CA PRO A 22 3.76 -26.26 11.54
C PRO A 22 5.26 -26.53 11.77
N SER A 23 5.55 -27.30 12.83
CA SER A 23 6.88 -27.82 13.17
C SER A 23 7.44 -28.67 12.02
N THR A 24 8.37 -28.09 11.27
CA THR A 24 9.16 -28.75 10.22
C THR A 24 10.28 -29.58 10.88
N PRO A 25 10.68 -30.74 10.30
CA PRO A 25 11.78 -31.53 10.83
C PRO A 25 13.09 -30.73 10.71
N MET A 26 13.75 -30.47 11.85
CA MET A 26 15.01 -29.73 11.88
C MET A 26 16.14 -30.56 11.22
N ALA A 27 16.35 -30.37 9.93
CA ALA A 27 17.67 -30.61 9.34
C ALA A 27 18.61 -29.56 9.95
N SER A 28 19.42 -29.99 10.92
CA SER A 28 20.33 -29.13 11.68
C SER A 28 21.49 -28.68 10.80
N ASN A 29 21.24 -27.70 9.93
CA ASN A 29 22.27 -26.91 9.27
C ASN A 29 22.48 -25.62 10.07
N ASN A 30 22.85 -25.78 11.35
CA ASN A 30 22.96 -24.69 12.31
C ASN A 30 23.91 -23.59 11.80
N THR A 31 24.98 -23.97 11.09
CA THR A 31 25.96 -23.03 10.52
C THR A 31 25.40 -22.16 9.41
N ALA A 32 24.59 -22.73 8.49
CA ALA A 32 23.95 -21.97 7.42
C ALA A 32 22.88 -21.01 7.95
N SER A 33 22.08 -21.46 8.92
CA SER A 33 21.07 -20.63 9.60
C SER A 33 21.73 -19.45 10.35
N ILE A 34 22.82 -19.71 11.07
CA ILE A 34 23.60 -18.66 11.75
C ILE A 34 24.21 -17.67 10.76
N ALA A 35 24.73 -18.14 9.62
CA ALA A 35 25.28 -17.27 8.59
C ALA A 35 24.22 -16.35 7.98
N GLN A 36 23.02 -16.87 7.71
CA GLN A 36 21.88 -16.07 7.23
C GLN A 36 21.43 -15.06 8.28
N ALA A 37 21.30 -15.46 9.54
CA ALA A 37 20.91 -14.56 10.63
C ALA A 37 21.92 -13.41 10.79
N ARG A 38 23.22 -13.69 10.71
CA ARG A 38 24.27 -12.66 10.74
C ARG A 38 24.14 -11.69 9.57
N LYS A 39 23.96 -12.20 8.35
CA LYS A 39 23.75 -11.35 7.16
C LYS A 39 22.53 -10.44 7.33
N LEU A 40 21.43 -10.95 7.88
CA LEU A 40 20.23 -10.16 8.15
C LEU A 40 20.49 -9.09 9.21
N VAL A 41 21.22 -9.41 10.28
CA VAL A 41 21.60 -8.42 11.30
C VAL A 41 22.43 -7.29 10.71
N GLU A 42 23.40 -7.60 9.84
CA GLU A 42 24.20 -6.57 9.17
C GLU A 42 23.32 -5.70 8.24
N GLN A 43 22.37 -6.30 7.52
CA GLN A 43 21.39 -5.54 6.73
C GLN A 43 20.55 -4.59 7.60
N LEU A 44 19.99 -5.10 8.69
CA LEU A 44 19.15 -4.32 9.60
C LEU A 44 19.94 -3.20 10.29
N LYS A 45 21.22 -3.41 10.60
CA LYS A 45 22.10 -2.34 11.12
C LYS A 45 22.25 -1.21 10.10
N MET A 46 22.46 -1.54 8.83
CA MET A 46 22.54 -0.53 7.76
C MET A 46 21.21 0.24 7.62
N GLU A 47 20.07 -0.45 7.62
CA GLU A 47 18.74 0.17 7.49
C GLU A 47 18.35 1.00 8.73
N ALA A 48 18.77 0.58 9.91
CA ALA A 48 18.57 1.33 11.14
C ALA A 48 19.32 2.68 11.11
N ASN A 49 20.50 2.69 10.48
CA ASN A 49 21.36 3.86 10.35
C ASN A 49 20.96 4.82 9.21
N ILE A 50 19.78 4.65 8.61
CA ILE A 50 19.25 5.60 7.63
C ILE A 50 18.65 6.80 8.37
N ASP A 51 19.09 8.00 8.01
CA ASP A 51 18.52 9.25 8.51
C ASP A 51 17.07 9.42 8.03
N ARG A 52 16.14 9.51 8.99
CA ARG A 52 14.72 9.69 8.72
C ARG A 52 14.34 11.16 8.80
N ILE A 53 13.52 11.60 7.85
CA ILE A 53 12.85 12.91 7.93
C ILE A 53 11.52 12.80 8.69
N LYS A 54 11.06 13.91 9.28
CA LYS A 54 9.75 13.95 9.93
C LYS A 54 8.65 13.71 8.90
N VAL A 55 7.64 12.93 9.28
CA VAL A 55 6.47 12.65 8.44
C VAL A 55 5.74 13.93 8.06
N SER A 56 5.63 14.90 8.97
CA SER A 56 5.02 16.20 8.66
C SER A 56 5.77 16.96 7.58
N LYS A 57 7.11 16.87 7.54
CA LYS A 57 7.93 17.47 6.49
C LYS A 57 7.72 16.74 5.16
N ALA A 58 7.81 15.40 5.16
CA ALA A 58 7.58 14.61 3.95
C ALA A 58 6.18 14.88 3.35
N ALA A 59 5.15 14.97 4.19
CA ALA A 59 3.79 15.28 3.76
C ALA A 59 3.69 16.68 3.14
N ALA A 60 4.32 17.70 3.76
CA ALA A 60 4.35 19.05 3.20
C ALA A 60 5.08 19.11 1.85
N ASP A 61 6.22 18.41 1.74
CA ASP A 61 7.00 18.34 0.51
C ASP A 61 6.18 17.66 -0.63
N LEU A 62 5.42 16.59 -0.31
CA LEU A 62 4.50 15.94 -1.26
C LEU A 62 3.34 16.85 -1.67
N MET A 63 2.71 17.55 -0.73
CA MET A 63 1.62 18.49 -1.03
C MET A 63 2.10 19.62 -1.95
N ALA A 64 3.24 20.23 -1.63
CA ALA A 64 3.84 21.29 -2.44
C ALA A 64 4.14 20.81 -3.87
N TYR A 65 4.65 19.59 -4.02
CA TYR A 65 4.88 18.99 -5.33
C TYR A 65 3.57 18.83 -6.13
N CYS A 66 2.53 18.27 -5.49
CA CYS A 66 1.23 18.11 -6.13
C CYS A 66 0.61 19.46 -6.52
N GLU A 67 0.65 20.47 -5.66
CA GLU A 67 0.10 21.80 -5.94
C GLU A 67 0.83 22.50 -7.08
N ALA A 68 2.16 22.38 -7.15
CA ALA A 68 2.96 22.96 -8.21
C ALA A 68 2.61 22.37 -9.59
N HIS A 69 2.32 21.08 -9.66
CA HIS A 69 2.05 20.37 -10.92
C HIS A 69 0.55 20.14 -11.20
N ALA A 70 -0.35 20.52 -10.28
CA ALA A 70 -1.78 20.27 -10.41
C ALA A 70 -2.39 20.87 -11.70
N LYS A 71 -1.85 22.00 -12.17
CA LYS A 71 -2.30 22.69 -13.39
C LYS A 71 -1.78 22.07 -14.68
N GLU A 72 -0.71 21.28 -14.57
CA GLU A 72 -0.08 20.60 -15.71
C GLU A 72 -0.64 19.20 -15.89
N ASP A 73 -1.36 18.67 -14.90
CA ASP A 73 -2.03 17.39 -14.95
C ASP A 73 -3.39 17.52 -15.70
N PRO A 74 -3.51 16.96 -16.92
CA PRO A 74 -4.74 17.06 -17.71
C PRO A 74 -5.94 16.29 -17.11
N LEU A 75 -5.69 15.40 -16.15
CA LEU A 75 -6.71 14.63 -15.45
C LEU A 75 -7.27 15.38 -14.23
N LEU A 76 -6.44 16.20 -13.59
CA LEU A 76 -6.87 17.10 -12.51
C LEU A 76 -7.48 18.39 -13.06
N THR A 77 -6.83 19.01 -14.04
CA THR A 77 -7.33 20.20 -14.73
C THR A 77 -7.72 19.83 -16.16
N PRO A 78 -9.04 19.71 -16.47
CA PRO A 78 -9.48 19.31 -17.79
C PRO A 78 -8.96 20.25 -18.88
N VAL A 79 -8.23 19.67 -19.83
CA VAL A 79 -7.75 20.41 -20.99
C VAL A 79 -8.87 20.63 -22.01
N PRO A 80 -8.82 21.73 -22.80
CA PRO A 80 -9.77 21.95 -23.88
C PRO A 80 -9.78 20.79 -24.87
N ALA A 81 -10.93 20.55 -25.48
CA ALA A 81 -11.11 19.41 -26.37
C ALA A 81 -10.11 19.44 -27.56
N SER A 82 -9.73 20.62 -28.06
CA SER A 82 -8.73 20.76 -29.12
C SER A 82 -7.33 20.27 -28.75
N GLU A 83 -6.97 20.35 -27.47
CA GLU A 83 -5.67 19.90 -26.95
C GLU A 83 -5.71 18.43 -26.52
N ASN A 84 -6.89 17.89 -26.26
CA ASN A 84 -7.07 16.48 -25.91
C ASN A 84 -6.86 15.58 -27.15
N PRO A 85 -5.78 14.77 -27.21
CA PRO A 85 -5.52 13.87 -28.34
C PRO A 85 -6.55 12.74 -28.45
N PHE A 86 -7.30 12.44 -27.39
CA PHE A 86 -8.37 11.45 -27.36
C PHE A 86 -9.75 12.02 -27.73
N ARG A 87 -9.83 13.28 -28.18
CA ARG A 87 -11.11 13.85 -28.63
C ARG A 87 -11.62 13.15 -29.89
N GLU A 88 -12.92 12.92 -29.95
CA GLU A 88 -13.61 12.54 -31.18
C GLU A 88 -13.34 13.55 -32.31
N LYS A 89 -12.74 13.05 -33.39
CA LYS A 89 -12.64 13.81 -34.64
C LYS A 89 -14.05 13.92 -35.21
N LYS A 90 -14.67 15.09 -35.07
CA LYS A 90 -15.88 15.41 -35.84
C LYS A 90 -15.50 15.46 -37.31
N PHE A 91 -15.62 14.33 -37.99
CA PHE A 91 -15.67 14.33 -39.44
C PHE A 91 -16.92 15.14 -39.80
N PHE A 92 -16.72 16.25 -40.51
CA PHE A 92 -17.82 16.97 -41.13
C PHE A 92 -18.44 16.01 -42.14
N CYS A 93 -19.49 15.31 -41.75
CA CYS A 93 -20.37 14.64 -42.68
C CYS A 93 -21.12 15.76 -43.41
N ALA A 94 -20.54 16.23 -44.51
CA ALA A 94 -21.34 16.81 -45.58
C ALA A 94 -22.03 15.62 -46.25
N ILE A 95 -23.29 15.37 -45.88
CA ILE A 95 -24.18 14.62 -46.77
C ILE A 95 -24.40 15.55 -47.95
N LEU A 96 -23.77 15.23 -49.08
CA LEU A 96 -23.97 15.87 -50.37
C LEU A 96 -25.25 15.31 -51.02
#